data_AF-A0A0E0ADI8-F1
#
_entry.id   AF-A0A0E0ADI8-F1
#
_cell.length_a   1.000
_cell.length_b   1.000
_cell.length_c   1.000
_cell.angle_alpha   90.00
_cell.angle_beta   90.00
_cell.angle_gamma   90.00
#
_symmetry.space_group_name_H-M   'P 1'
#
loop_
_entity.id
_entity.type
_entity.pdbx_description
1 polymer ?
#
loop_
_entity_poly.entity_id
_entity_poly.type
_entity_poly.pdbx_seq_one_letter_code
_entity_poly.pdbx_strand_id
1 'polypeptide(L)'
;MEIGQHPASGYSKEHQKTYQEWFAFADSDGDGRITGPDAIKFFAMSKLPRADLKQVWAIADSKRQGYLGFSEFVTAMQLVSLAQAGDEITQDSLKRDDLGSLNPPTMDGLDALLVKSKHHAKRVDPDVDGFPQAQSPATSQWFSSKSSKKTPLWRALNHGGRTVFLDENQYYVSHLEGRHPGLEAYDVVYTTTVREFPDLLDAARAARSAECRPVQNLLYSDCRLAINDLPNQLYDVAWDIILVDGPRGYTAASPGRMSAIFTAGVMARSRAEKGAETDVLVHDYEREVERACSREFLCEENRVEETSTRSLAHFVVPGGRDLRRETFCAGGGGSGAST
;
A
#
# COMPACT_ATOMS: atom_id res chain seq x y z
N MET A 1 38.98 12.19 -6.84
CA MET A 1 39.11 10.96 -6.04
C MET A 1 39.00 11.37 -4.61
N GLU A 2 37.89 11.02 -3.96
CA GLU A 2 37.85 10.54 -2.57
C GLU A 2 36.39 10.20 -2.28
N ILE A 3 36.16 8.90 -2.09
CA ILE A 3 34.86 8.29 -1.82
C ILE A 3 34.67 8.41 -0.30
N GLY A 4 33.66 9.16 0.12
CA GLY A 4 33.26 9.25 1.52
C GLY A 4 32.82 7.88 2.03
N GLN A 5 33.68 7.26 2.85
CA GLN A 5 33.38 6.07 3.64
C GLN A 5 32.34 6.42 4.70
N HIS A 6 31.15 5.83 4.60
CA HIS A 6 30.22 5.66 5.71
C HIS A 6 30.49 4.28 6.36
N PRO A 7 30.27 4.12 7.68
CA PRO A 7 30.91 3.09 8.47
C PRO A 7 30.49 1.69 8.00
N ALA A 8 31.49 0.82 7.86
CA ALA A 8 31.33 -0.58 7.55
C ALA A 8 30.38 -1.22 8.58
N SER A 9 29.19 -1.61 8.12
CA SER A 9 28.28 -2.47 8.87
C SER A 9 29.04 -3.74 9.23
N GLY A 10 29.28 -3.93 10.52
CA GLY A 10 30.04 -5.07 11.02
C GLY A 10 29.26 -6.35 10.77
N TYR A 11 29.66 -7.17 9.80
CA TYR A 11 29.27 -8.56 9.64
C TYR A 11 30.40 -9.32 8.91
N SER A 12 30.44 -10.65 9.04
CA SER A 12 31.51 -11.47 8.45
C SER A 12 31.45 -11.48 6.92
N LYS A 13 32.60 -11.67 6.24
CA LYS A 13 32.66 -11.81 4.77
C LYS A 13 31.79 -12.96 4.24
N GLU A 14 31.54 -13.99 5.04
CA GLU A 14 30.68 -15.11 4.69
C GLU A 14 29.20 -14.71 4.76
N HIS A 15 28.79 -13.97 5.80
CA HIS A 15 27.42 -13.42 5.90
C HIS A 15 27.13 -12.44 4.76
N GLN A 16 28.13 -11.67 4.32
CA GLN A 16 28.00 -10.76 3.19
C GLN A 16 27.53 -11.47 1.92
N LYS A 17 28.14 -12.61 1.60
CA LYS A 17 27.81 -13.37 0.39
C LYS A 17 26.41 -13.96 0.48
N THR A 18 26.03 -14.50 1.63
CA THR A 18 24.67 -15.00 1.87
C THR A 18 23.63 -13.91 1.68
N TYR A 19 23.83 -12.72 2.27
CA TYR A 19 22.90 -11.61 2.11
C TYR A 19 22.83 -11.08 0.68
N GLN A 20 23.93 -11.12 -0.09
CA GLN A 20 23.89 -10.77 -1.51
C GLN A 20 23.05 -11.74 -2.32
N GLU A 21 23.19 -13.06 -2.09
CA GLU A 21 22.37 -14.06 -2.77
C GLU A 21 20.88 -13.92 -2.42
N TRP A 22 20.58 -13.60 -1.17
CA TRP A 22 19.21 -13.37 -0.70
C TRP A 22 18.62 -12.08 -1.22
N PHE A 23 19.40 -11.00 -1.24
CA PHE A 23 18.99 -9.72 -1.80
C PHE A 23 18.63 -9.87 -3.27
N ALA A 24 19.47 -10.53 -4.06
CA ALA A 24 19.19 -10.79 -5.49
C ALA A 24 18.00 -11.72 -5.72
N PHE A 25 17.63 -12.54 -4.75
CA PHE A 25 16.41 -13.36 -4.83
C PHE A 25 15.15 -12.56 -4.48
N ALA A 26 15.25 -11.66 -3.50
CA ALA A 26 14.16 -10.77 -3.09
C ALA A 26 13.90 -9.65 -4.11
N ASP A 27 14.96 -9.13 -4.72
CA ASP A 27 14.95 -8.17 -5.83
C ASP A 27 14.65 -8.89 -7.15
N SER A 28 13.36 -9.17 -7.38
CA SER A 28 12.93 -10.03 -8.49
C SER A 28 13.09 -9.40 -9.88
N ASP A 29 13.16 -8.07 -9.97
CA ASP A 29 13.35 -7.32 -11.22
C ASP A 29 14.79 -6.79 -11.39
N GLY A 30 15.63 -6.91 -10.37
CA GLY A 30 17.06 -6.64 -10.42
C GLY A 30 17.38 -5.14 -10.46
N ASP A 31 16.48 -4.29 -9.98
CA ASP A 31 16.64 -2.84 -10.00
C ASP A 31 17.48 -2.31 -8.82
N GLY A 32 17.90 -3.22 -7.92
CA GLY A 32 18.66 -2.92 -6.72
C GLY A 32 17.81 -2.47 -5.55
N ARG A 33 16.48 -2.70 -5.58
CA ARG A 33 15.53 -2.24 -4.57
C ARG A 33 14.55 -3.35 -4.21
N ILE A 34 14.38 -3.58 -2.92
CA ILE A 34 13.33 -4.47 -2.41
C ILE A 34 12.15 -3.61 -1.98
N THR A 35 11.03 -3.70 -2.71
CA THR A 35 9.80 -2.97 -2.39
C THR A 35 9.07 -3.57 -1.19
N GLY A 36 8.08 -2.85 -0.64
CA GLY A 36 7.23 -3.37 0.43
C GLY A 36 6.61 -4.75 0.11
N PRO A 37 5.98 -4.95 -1.06
CA PRO A 37 5.47 -6.25 -1.48
C PRO A 37 6.53 -7.35 -1.58
N ASP A 38 7.74 -7.04 -2.05
CA ASP A 38 8.85 -7.99 -2.15
C ASP A 38 9.35 -8.39 -0.77
N ALA A 39 9.50 -7.41 0.13
CA ALA A 39 9.87 -7.63 1.52
C ALA A 39 8.83 -8.45 2.27
N ILE A 40 7.52 -8.23 2.06
CA ILE A 40 6.47 -9.03 2.69
C ILE A 40 6.60 -10.50 2.29
N LYS A 41 6.78 -10.78 0.99
CA LYS A 41 6.94 -12.16 0.49
C LYS A 41 8.20 -12.81 1.06
N PHE A 42 9.31 -12.09 1.04
CA PHE A 42 10.61 -12.59 1.48
C PHE A 42 10.67 -12.77 3.00
N PHE A 43 10.27 -11.76 3.78
CA PHE A 43 10.31 -11.79 5.24
C PHE A 43 9.34 -12.80 5.85
N ALA A 44 8.21 -13.10 5.20
CA ALA A 44 7.29 -14.15 5.64
C ALA A 44 7.95 -15.54 5.75
N MET A 45 9.05 -15.76 5.04
CA MET A 45 9.84 -16.99 5.13
C MET A 45 10.53 -17.16 6.50
N SER A 46 10.74 -16.08 7.25
CA SER A 46 11.32 -16.13 8.60
C SER A 46 10.41 -16.74 9.67
N LYS A 47 9.13 -16.99 9.34
CA LYS A 47 8.08 -17.47 10.26
C LYS A 47 7.79 -16.56 11.45
N LEU A 48 8.30 -15.33 11.46
CA LEU A 48 7.94 -14.36 12.47
C LEU A 48 6.48 -13.91 12.30
N PRO A 49 5.82 -13.52 13.40
CA PRO A 49 4.53 -12.85 13.35
C PRO A 49 4.55 -11.64 12.41
N ARG A 50 3.44 -11.39 11.72
CA ARG A 50 3.34 -10.25 10.78
C ARG A 50 3.58 -8.90 11.47
N ALA A 51 3.24 -8.78 12.75
CA ALA A 51 3.51 -7.57 13.56
C ALA A 51 5.01 -7.28 13.64
N ASP A 52 5.81 -8.31 13.93
CA ASP A 52 7.27 -8.24 14.02
C ASP A 52 7.87 -7.89 12.66
N LEU A 53 7.39 -8.50 11.58
CA LEU A 53 7.85 -8.19 10.21
C LEU A 53 7.59 -6.74 9.80
N LYS A 54 6.44 -6.18 10.21
CA LYS A 54 6.14 -4.75 10.00
C LYS A 54 7.11 -3.86 10.77
N GLN A 55 7.46 -4.26 12.00
CA GLN A 55 8.41 -3.51 12.84
C GLN A 55 9.84 -3.57 12.26
N VAL A 56 10.26 -4.74 11.77
CA VAL A 56 11.51 -4.91 11.01
C VAL A 56 11.56 -3.94 9.82
N TRP A 57 10.51 -3.94 8.99
CA TRP A 57 10.43 -3.05 7.83
C TRP A 57 10.52 -1.57 8.23
N ALA A 58 9.75 -1.14 9.22
CA ALA A 58 9.72 0.26 9.66
C ALA A 58 11.07 0.76 10.21
N ILE A 59 11.87 -0.13 10.81
CA ILE A 59 13.20 0.20 11.31
C ILE A 59 14.22 0.18 10.17
N ALA A 60 14.14 -0.80 9.27
CA ALA A 60 15.04 -0.93 8.14
C ALA A 60 14.88 0.22 7.12
N ASP A 61 13.64 0.60 6.80
CA ASP A 61 13.33 1.81 6.01
C ASP A 61 13.28 3.07 6.88
N SER A 62 14.33 3.28 7.68
CA SER A 62 14.44 4.45 8.58
C SER A 62 14.36 5.79 7.82
N LYS A 63 14.76 5.81 6.55
CA LYS A 63 14.69 6.98 5.65
C LYS A 63 13.31 7.17 5.00
N ARG A 64 12.37 6.23 5.18
CA ARG A 64 11.01 6.23 4.61
C ARG A 64 10.99 6.40 3.10
N GLN A 65 11.93 5.74 2.41
CA GLN A 65 12.07 5.82 0.97
C GLN A 65 11.15 4.83 0.22
N GLY A 66 10.48 3.92 0.94
CA GLY A 66 9.50 2.97 0.37
C GLY A 66 10.13 1.71 -0.24
N TYR A 67 11.45 1.59 -0.18
CA TYR A 67 12.22 0.43 -0.64
C TYR A 67 13.47 0.22 0.22
N LEU A 68 13.96 -1.02 0.28
CA LEU A 68 15.21 -1.35 0.94
C LEU A 68 16.31 -1.51 -0.11
N GLY A 69 17.35 -0.69 -0.01
CA GLY A 69 18.62 -0.99 -0.66
C GLY A 69 19.36 -2.10 0.09
N PHE A 70 20.53 -2.51 -0.42
CA PHE A 70 21.30 -3.60 0.18
C PHE A 70 21.64 -3.36 1.67
N SER A 71 22.02 -2.14 2.05
CA SER A 71 22.31 -1.80 3.45
C SER A 71 21.11 -1.92 4.38
N GLU A 72 19.97 -1.41 3.94
CA GLU A 72 18.70 -1.47 4.67
C GLU A 72 18.20 -2.92 4.75
N PHE A 73 18.39 -3.71 3.70
CA PHE A 73 18.09 -5.15 3.72
C PHE A 73 18.94 -5.92 4.73
N VAL A 74 20.24 -5.66 4.82
CA VAL A 74 21.10 -6.30 5.83
C VAL A 74 20.63 -5.94 7.24
N THR A 75 20.25 -4.68 7.45
CA THR A 75 19.66 -4.22 8.72
C THR A 75 18.39 -4.99 9.04
N ALA A 76 17.52 -5.20 8.04
CA ALA A 76 16.32 -6.03 8.21
C ALA A 76 16.65 -7.47 8.60
N MET A 77 17.66 -8.10 7.97
CA MET A 77 18.09 -9.46 8.30
C MET A 77 18.61 -9.60 9.73
N GLN A 78 19.36 -8.61 10.22
CA GLN A 78 19.84 -8.59 11.60
C GLN A 78 18.69 -8.47 12.61
N LEU A 79 17.69 -7.64 12.32
CA LEU A 79 16.49 -7.51 13.16
C LEU A 79 15.66 -8.79 13.18
N VAL A 80 15.55 -9.49 12.05
CA VAL A 80 14.89 -10.81 11.99
C VAL A 80 15.66 -11.83 12.83
N SER A 81 17.00 -11.85 12.78
CA SER A 81 17.80 -12.74 13.63
C SER A 81 17.58 -12.47 15.12
N LEU A 82 17.52 -11.21 15.54
CA LEU A 82 17.21 -10.82 16.93
C LEU A 82 15.82 -11.31 17.35
N ALA A 83 14.82 -11.07 16.51
CA ALA A 83 13.45 -11.50 16.78
C ALA A 83 13.34 -13.03 16.91
N GLN A 84 14.02 -13.79 16.03
CA GLN A 84 14.06 -15.24 16.10
C GLN A 84 14.80 -15.76 17.34
N ALA A 85 15.74 -14.99 17.88
CA ALA A 85 16.40 -15.29 19.16
C ALA A 85 15.52 -14.97 20.38
N GLY A 86 14.35 -14.34 20.18
CA GLY A 86 13.42 -13.96 21.24
C GLY A 86 13.66 -12.56 21.82
N ASP A 87 14.53 -11.76 21.20
CA ASP A 87 14.79 -10.38 21.62
C ASP A 87 13.75 -9.40 21.04
N GLU A 88 13.54 -8.27 21.73
CA GLU A 88 12.64 -7.22 21.25
C GLU A 88 13.22 -6.43 20.06
N ILE A 89 12.38 -6.21 19.05
CA ILE A 89 12.72 -5.48 17.82
C ILE A 89 12.61 -3.97 18.09
N THR A 90 13.68 -3.31 18.52
CA THR A 90 13.64 -1.84 18.75
C THR A 90 14.75 -1.13 17.97
N GLN A 91 14.58 0.18 17.73
CA GLN A 91 15.63 1.00 17.10
C GLN A 91 16.92 1.05 17.95
N ASP A 92 16.80 0.93 19.27
CA ASP A 92 17.95 0.90 20.18
C ASP A 92 18.68 -0.45 20.20
N SER A 93 17.99 -1.54 19.81
CA SER A 93 18.59 -2.87 19.64
C SER A 93 19.69 -2.89 18.55
N LEU A 94 19.67 -1.93 17.61
CA LEU A 94 20.67 -1.77 16.55
C LEU A 94 22.00 -1.14 17.00
N LYS A 95 22.10 -0.67 18.26
CA LYS A 95 23.33 -0.08 18.82
C LYS A 95 24.22 -1.10 19.53
N ARG A 96 23.86 -2.39 19.51
CA ARG A 96 24.61 -3.43 20.22
C ARG A 96 25.84 -3.84 19.40
N ASP A 97 27.00 -3.92 20.05
CA ASP A 97 28.27 -4.34 19.44
C ASP A 97 28.27 -5.81 18.93
N ASP A 98 27.24 -6.60 19.26
CA ASP A 98 27.10 -8.03 18.94
C ASP A 98 26.37 -8.32 17.62
N LEU A 99 25.75 -7.32 16.96
CA LEU A 99 24.95 -7.48 15.73
C LEU A 99 25.70 -8.11 14.56
N GLY A 100 27.02 -7.91 14.50
CA GLY A 100 27.87 -8.48 13.46
C GLY A 100 28.25 -9.94 13.66
N SER A 101 27.97 -10.47 14.85
CA SER A 101 28.25 -11.85 15.24
C SER A 101 27.00 -12.73 15.24
N LEU A 102 25.82 -12.15 15.01
CA LEU A 102 24.58 -12.92 14.91
C LEU A 102 24.62 -13.82 13.68
N ASN A 103 24.15 -15.06 13.86
CA ASN A 103 23.93 -15.96 12.75
C ASN A 103 22.83 -15.39 11.83
N PRO A 104 22.93 -15.57 10.50
CA PRO A 104 21.85 -15.22 9.58
C PRO A 104 20.52 -15.87 10.01
N PRO A 105 19.39 -15.19 9.78
CA PRO A 105 18.10 -15.70 10.22
C PRO A 105 17.74 -16.97 9.45
N THR A 106 16.93 -17.83 10.06
CA THR A 106 16.41 -19.00 9.35
C THR A 106 15.27 -18.57 8.43
N MET A 107 15.40 -18.83 7.13
CA MET A 107 14.40 -18.49 6.10
C MET A 107 13.83 -19.77 5.50
N ASP A 108 12.62 -20.15 5.94
CA ASP A 108 11.98 -21.42 5.57
C ASP A 108 11.81 -21.57 4.06
N GLY A 109 12.35 -22.65 3.51
CA GLY A 109 12.27 -22.96 2.08
C GLY A 109 13.21 -22.15 1.17
N LEU A 110 13.98 -21.19 1.68
CA LEU A 110 14.84 -20.33 0.85
C LEU A 110 15.96 -21.12 0.16
N ASP A 111 16.61 -22.05 0.85
CA ASP A 111 17.68 -22.87 0.28
C ASP A 111 17.20 -23.69 -0.94
N ALA A 112 16.00 -24.27 -0.84
CA ALA A 112 15.39 -25.01 -1.94
C ALA A 112 15.04 -24.10 -3.14
N LEU A 113 14.63 -22.85 -2.89
CA LEU A 113 14.31 -21.88 -3.93
C LEU A 113 15.58 -21.33 -4.62
N LEU A 114 16.64 -21.09 -3.87
CA LEU A 114 17.94 -20.66 -4.40
C LEU A 114 18.60 -21.75 -5.26
N VAL A 115 18.44 -23.02 -4.90
CA VAL A 115 18.91 -24.13 -5.75
C VAL A 115 18.12 -24.18 -7.07
N LYS A 116 16.79 -24.00 -7.01
CA LYS A 116 15.93 -23.96 -8.22
C LYS A 116 16.27 -22.78 -9.14
N SER A 117 16.54 -21.59 -8.60
CA SER A 117 16.91 -20.42 -9.42
C SER A 117 18.26 -20.62 -10.12
N LYS A 118 19.25 -21.22 -9.44
CA LYS A 118 20.56 -21.58 -10.01
C LYS A 118 20.44 -22.64 -11.13
N HIS A 119 19.48 -23.56 -11.04
CA HIS A 119 19.20 -24.53 -12.12
C HIS A 119 18.45 -23.92 -13.31
N HIS A 120 17.63 -22.88 -13.09
CA HIS A 120 16.93 -22.18 -14.16
C HIS A 120 17.89 -21.28 -14.97
N ALA A 121 18.82 -20.59 -14.29
CA ALA A 121 19.86 -19.79 -14.94
C ALA A 121 20.86 -20.61 -15.76
N LYS A 122 21.07 -21.90 -15.44
CA LYS A 122 21.97 -22.82 -16.16
C LYS A 122 21.37 -23.48 -17.41
N ARG A 123 20.07 -23.31 -17.69
CA ARG A 123 19.39 -23.92 -18.86
C ARG A 123 19.26 -22.97 -20.06
N VAL A 124 19.79 -21.76 -19.98
CA VAL A 124 19.85 -20.82 -21.10
C VAL A 124 21.26 -20.90 -21.68
N ASP A 125 21.44 -21.70 -22.73
CA ASP A 125 22.69 -21.77 -23.49
C ASP A 125 22.88 -20.48 -24.33
N PRO A 126 24.14 -19.99 -24.49
CA PRO A 126 24.46 -18.83 -25.31
C PRO A 126 24.93 -19.27 -26.71
N ASP A 127 24.15 -18.96 -27.75
CA ASP A 127 24.63 -18.59 -29.10
C ASP A 127 23.45 -18.64 -30.09
N VAL A 128 23.10 -17.49 -30.68
CA VAL A 128 23.02 -17.29 -32.14
C VAL A 128 23.15 -15.78 -32.40
N ASP A 129 24.30 -15.40 -32.95
CA ASP A 129 24.58 -14.13 -33.60
C ASP A 129 23.55 -13.79 -34.68
N GLY A 130 23.09 -12.53 -34.68
CA GLY A 130 22.24 -12.00 -35.75
C GLY A 130 21.76 -10.58 -35.50
N PHE A 131 22.66 -9.59 -35.66
CA PHE A 131 22.22 -8.22 -35.93
C PHE A 131 21.50 -8.17 -37.29
N PRO A 132 20.40 -7.41 -37.40
CA PRO A 132 20.52 -6.18 -38.16
C PRO A 132 19.95 -4.96 -37.42
N GLN A 133 20.83 -3.98 -37.28
CA GLN A 133 20.65 -2.55 -37.53
C GLN A 133 19.28 -1.90 -37.24
N ALA A 134 19.36 -0.95 -36.30
CA ALA A 134 18.35 0.02 -35.93
C ALA A 134 17.57 0.64 -37.10
N GLN A 135 16.25 0.61 -36.98
CA GLN A 135 15.38 1.68 -37.42
C GLN A 135 14.40 1.99 -36.29
N SER A 136 14.56 3.18 -35.71
CA SER A 136 13.57 3.80 -34.85
C SER A 136 12.32 4.12 -35.68
N PRO A 137 11.10 3.79 -35.23
CA PRO A 137 9.95 4.61 -35.53
C PRO A 137 9.75 5.60 -34.39
N ALA A 138 9.73 6.85 -34.81
CA ALA A 138 9.42 8.01 -34.03
C ALA A 138 8.12 7.85 -33.23
N THR A 139 8.19 8.33 -31.99
CA THR A 139 7.23 9.26 -31.38
C THR A 139 5.78 8.81 -31.21
N SER A 140 5.42 8.71 -29.93
CA SER A 140 4.28 9.44 -29.37
C SER A 140 2.89 8.97 -29.77
N GLN A 141 2.42 7.83 -29.25
CA GLN A 141 0.97 7.58 -29.22
C GLN A 141 0.42 6.57 -28.19
N TRP A 142 1.21 6.04 -27.24
CA TRP A 142 0.69 4.97 -26.35
C TRP A 142 0.10 5.41 -25.00
N PHE A 143 0.33 6.63 -24.51
CA PHE A 143 -0.19 7.04 -23.20
C PHE A 143 -1.56 7.71 -23.29
N SER A 144 -2.60 6.91 -23.53
CA SER A 144 -3.98 7.30 -23.24
C SER A 144 -4.47 6.62 -21.95
N SER A 145 -3.81 6.88 -20.83
CA SER A 145 -4.52 6.82 -19.55
C SER A 145 -5.24 8.14 -19.37
N LYS A 146 -6.57 8.12 -19.26
CA LYS A 146 -7.35 9.33 -18.91
C LYS A 146 -6.92 9.93 -17.56
N SER A 147 -6.19 9.18 -16.72
CA SER A 147 -5.65 9.63 -15.42
C SER A 147 -4.45 10.59 -15.59
N SER A 148 -3.54 10.32 -16.54
CA SER A 148 -2.28 11.07 -16.70
C SER A 148 -2.41 12.54 -17.07
N LYS A 149 -3.52 12.92 -17.73
CA LYS A 149 -3.81 14.31 -18.07
C LYS A 149 -4.57 15.07 -16.98
N LYS A 150 -5.22 14.36 -16.05
CA LYS A 150 -6.06 14.96 -15.01
C LYS A 150 -5.29 15.33 -13.75
N THR A 151 -4.20 14.62 -13.45
CA THR A 151 -3.40 14.84 -12.24
C THR A 151 -2.83 16.26 -12.12
N PRO A 152 -2.24 16.88 -13.18
CA PRO A 152 -1.84 18.29 -13.13
C PRO A 152 -3.00 19.27 -12.92
N LEU A 153 -4.18 18.97 -13.48
CA LEU A 153 -5.38 19.77 -13.31
C LEU A 153 -5.83 19.79 -11.84
N TRP A 154 -5.93 18.62 -11.20
CA TRP A 154 -6.34 18.52 -9.80
C TRP A 154 -5.37 19.23 -8.85
N ARG A 155 -4.07 19.17 -9.13
CA ARG A 155 -3.07 19.95 -8.39
C ARG A 155 -3.27 21.45 -8.58
N ALA A 156 -3.52 21.90 -9.80
CA ALA A 156 -3.73 23.32 -10.09
C ALA A 156 -5.00 23.87 -9.43
N LEU A 157 -6.06 23.06 -9.32
CA LEU A 157 -7.31 23.43 -8.63
C LEU A 157 -7.11 23.60 -7.11
N ASN A 158 -6.21 22.82 -6.52
CA ASN A 158 -5.86 22.92 -5.09
C ASN A 158 -4.65 23.83 -4.85
N HIS A 159 -4.65 25.03 -5.45
CA HIS A 159 -3.51 25.94 -5.37
C HIS A 159 -3.21 26.32 -3.90
N GLY A 160 -2.00 25.99 -3.44
CA GLY A 160 -1.55 26.25 -2.06
C GLY A 160 -1.95 25.16 -1.05
N GLY A 161 -2.76 24.19 -1.46
CA GLY A 161 -3.06 22.99 -0.67
C GLY A 161 -2.13 21.82 -0.98
N ARG A 162 -2.28 20.74 -0.21
CA ARG A 162 -1.60 19.46 -0.46
C ARG A 162 -2.53 18.54 -1.25
N THR A 163 -2.05 18.03 -2.38
CA THR A 163 -2.77 17.03 -3.19
C THR A 163 -1.92 15.78 -3.31
N VAL A 164 -2.50 14.65 -2.92
CA VAL A 164 -1.86 13.33 -3.00
C VAL A 164 -2.66 12.45 -3.96
N PHE A 165 -1.95 11.76 -4.85
CA PHE A 165 -2.55 10.83 -5.81
C PHE A 165 -2.25 9.39 -5.42
N LEU A 166 -3.28 8.54 -5.41
CA LEU A 166 -3.15 7.10 -5.19
C LEU A 166 -3.59 6.38 -6.47
N ASP A 167 -2.74 5.55 -7.06
CA ASP A 167 -3.03 4.87 -8.33
C ASP A 167 -2.51 3.42 -8.33
N GLU A 168 -3.25 2.47 -8.90
CA GLU A 168 -2.80 1.08 -8.99
C GLU A 168 -1.59 0.86 -9.93
N ASN A 169 -1.23 1.86 -10.74
CA ASN A 169 -0.17 1.74 -11.72
C ASN A 169 1.15 2.36 -11.23
N GLN A 170 2.04 1.52 -10.72
CA GLN A 170 3.38 1.90 -10.26
C GLN A 170 4.22 2.62 -11.32
N TYR A 171 4.10 2.22 -12.61
CA TYR A 171 4.80 2.93 -13.69
C TYR A 171 4.27 4.35 -13.85
N TYR A 172 2.96 4.57 -13.72
CA TYR A 172 2.40 5.91 -13.79
C TYR A 172 2.88 6.78 -12.63
N VAL A 173 2.87 6.25 -11.40
CA VAL A 173 3.32 6.93 -10.18
C VAL A 173 4.81 7.32 -10.27
N SER A 174 5.69 6.38 -10.61
CA SER A 174 7.13 6.63 -10.79
C SER A 174 7.45 7.68 -11.86
N HIS A 175 6.67 7.75 -12.93
CA HIS A 175 6.88 8.72 -14.00
C HIS A 175 6.22 10.08 -13.73
N LEU A 176 5.28 10.17 -12.79
CA LEU A 176 4.57 11.39 -12.44
C LEU A 176 5.50 12.41 -11.79
N GLU A 177 6.25 11.98 -10.79
CA GLU A 177 7.16 12.86 -10.03
C GLU A 177 8.26 13.45 -10.93
N GLY A 178 8.81 12.62 -11.83
CA GLY A 178 9.84 13.06 -12.77
C GLY A 178 9.34 14.08 -13.80
N ARG A 179 8.06 14.06 -14.17
CA ARG A 179 7.46 15.03 -15.11
C ARG A 179 6.87 16.26 -14.42
N HIS A 180 6.46 16.13 -13.17
CA HIS A 180 5.77 17.19 -12.43
C HIS A 180 6.36 17.34 -11.02
N PRO A 181 7.50 18.05 -10.87
CA PRO A 181 8.15 18.24 -9.58
C PRO A 181 7.19 18.79 -8.50
N GLY A 182 7.24 18.19 -7.30
CA GLY A 182 6.36 18.54 -6.17
C GLY A 182 4.94 18.00 -6.27
N LEU A 183 4.67 17.09 -7.22
CA LEU A 183 3.46 16.28 -7.21
C LEU A 183 3.71 15.06 -6.33
N GLU A 184 2.82 14.80 -5.39
CA GLU A 184 2.93 13.69 -4.45
C GLU A 184 2.02 12.54 -4.93
N ALA A 185 2.59 11.38 -5.22
CA ALA A 185 1.83 10.22 -5.70
C ALA A 185 2.39 8.92 -5.13
N TYR A 186 1.50 7.95 -4.86
CA TYR A 186 1.86 6.62 -4.36
C TYR A 186 1.10 5.55 -5.11
N ASP A 187 1.75 4.41 -5.33
CA ASP A 187 1.06 3.24 -5.84
C ASP A 187 0.31 2.52 -4.73
N VAL A 188 -0.80 1.88 -5.10
CA VAL A 188 -1.65 1.16 -4.14
C VAL A 188 -2.01 -0.21 -4.70
N VAL A 189 -1.91 -1.25 -3.86
CA VAL A 189 -2.26 -2.61 -4.26
C VAL A 189 -3.68 -2.96 -3.79
N TYR A 190 -4.60 -3.09 -4.75
CA TYR A 190 -5.95 -3.57 -4.46
C TYR A 190 -6.01 -5.10 -4.53
N THR A 191 -6.24 -5.73 -3.38
CA THR A 191 -6.26 -7.20 -3.24
C THR A 191 -7.65 -7.83 -3.42
N THR A 192 -8.71 -7.01 -3.42
CA THR A 192 -10.11 -7.45 -3.55
C THR A 192 -10.61 -7.37 -4.99
N THR A 193 -11.46 -8.30 -5.43
CA THR A 193 -12.10 -8.27 -6.75
C THR A 193 -13.60 -7.99 -6.67
N VAL A 194 -14.19 -7.46 -7.75
CA VAL A 194 -15.64 -7.18 -7.82
C VAL A 194 -16.49 -8.41 -7.52
N ARG A 195 -16.05 -9.62 -7.89
CA ARG A 195 -16.78 -10.87 -7.61
C ARG A 195 -16.92 -11.14 -6.11
N GLU A 196 -15.92 -10.77 -5.31
CA GLU A 196 -15.90 -11.00 -3.87
C GLU A 196 -16.73 -9.97 -3.09
N PHE A 197 -17.27 -8.94 -3.76
CA PHE A 197 -18.00 -7.84 -3.14
C PHE A 197 -19.07 -8.27 -2.13
N PRO A 198 -20.00 -9.20 -2.44
CA PRO A 198 -21.04 -9.59 -1.49
C PRO A 198 -20.44 -10.16 -0.20
N ASP A 199 -19.51 -11.12 -0.32
CA ASP A 199 -18.88 -11.78 0.81
C ASP A 199 -18.02 -10.81 1.64
N LEU A 200 -17.33 -9.88 0.97
CA LEU A 200 -16.52 -8.85 1.63
C LEU A 200 -17.38 -7.87 2.43
N LEU A 201 -18.53 -7.47 1.88
CA LEU A 201 -19.45 -6.56 2.57
C LEU A 201 -20.05 -7.23 3.80
N ASP A 202 -20.47 -8.49 3.68
CA ASP A 202 -21.03 -9.24 4.80
C ASP A 202 -19.98 -9.54 5.88
N ALA A 203 -18.74 -9.87 5.48
CA ALA A 203 -17.63 -10.03 6.42
C ALA A 203 -17.33 -8.72 7.16
N ALA A 204 -17.32 -7.58 6.46
CA ALA A 204 -17.09 -6.28 7.08
C ALA A 204 -18.19 -5.91 8.08
N ARG A 205 -19.46 -6.20 7.75
CA ARG A 205 -20.59 -6.02 8.66
C ARG A 205 -20.46 -6.87 9.92
N ALA A 206 -20.08 -8.14 9.78
CA ALA A 206 -19.88 -9.04 10.90
C ALA A 206 -18.71 -8.58 11.80
N ALA A 207 -17.65 -8.02 11.20
CA ALA A 207 -16.46 -7.56 11.91
C ALA A 207 -16.51 -6.10 12.36
N ARG A 208 -17.66 -5.39 12.22
CA ARG A 208 -17.77 -3.94 12.45
C ARG A 208 -17.39 -3.46 13.85
N SER A 209 -17.55 -4.31 14.86
CA SER A 209 -17.21 -4.02 16.25
C SER A 209 -15.79 -4.46 16.64
N ALA A 210 -15.07 -5.12 15.74
CA ALA A 210 -13.73 -5.67 15.99
C ALA A 210 -12.71 -5.15 14.97
N GLU A 211 -12.69 -5.74 13.77
CA GLU A 211 -11.62 -5.52 12.78
C GLU A 211 -11.96 -4.42 11.76
N CYS A 212 -13.23 -4.24 11.41
CA CYS A 212 -13.67 -3.29 10.37
C CYS A 212 -14.41 -2.09 10.99
N ARG A 213 -13.74 -1.35 11.88
CA ARG A 213 -14.37 -0.26 12.65
C ARG A 213 -14.36 1.08 11.89
N PRO A 214 -15.34 1.97 12.14
CA PRO A 214 -15.40 3.32 11.55
C PRO A 214 -14.21 4.23 11.88
N VAL A 215 -13.65 4.09 13.08
CA VAL A 215 -12.48 4.85 13.53
C VAL A 215 -11.45 3.84 14.02
N GLN A 216 -10.38 3.68 13.26
CA GLN A 216 -9.34 2.69 13.56
C GLN A 216 -8.02 3.05 12.89
N ASN A 217 -6.94 2.43 13.38
CA ASN A 217 -5.65 2.50 12.73
C ASN A 217 -5.60 1.54 11.54
N LEU A 218 -5.68 2.08 10.33
CA LEU A 218 -5.68 1.31 9.08
C LEU A 218 -4.35 0.56 8.85
N LEU A 219 -3.22 1.10 9.31
CA LEU A 219 -1.90 0.46 9.18
C LEU A 219 -1.85 -0.93 9.85
N TYR A 220 -2.63 -1.11 10.92
CA TYR A 220 -2.72 -2.34 11.70
C TYR A 220 -4.10 -3.01 11.61
N SER A 221 -4.93 -2.61 10.64
CA SER A 221 -6.26 -3.19 10.45
C SER A 221 -6.16 -4.57 9.80
N ASP A 222 -6.82 -5.56 10.41
CA ASP A 222 -7.03 -6.90 9.83
C ASP A 222 -8.27 -6.96 8.92
N CYS A 223 -9.07 -5.89 8.86
CA CYS A 223 -10.19 -5.79 7.92
C CYS A 223 -9.73 -6.02 6.48
N ARG A 224 -10.33 -7.00 5.79
CA ARG A 224 -10.04 -7.31 4.37
C ARG A 224 -10.25 -6.14 3.40
N LEU A 225 -11.02 -5.13 3.81
CA LEU A 225 -11.28 -3.92 3.02
C LEU A 225 -10.31 -2.78 3.32
N ALA A 226 -9.44 -2.90 4.34
CA ALA A 226 -8.50 -1.85 4.68
C ALA A 226 -7.31 -1.84 3.71
N ILE A 227 -7.02 -0.67 3.13
CA ILE A 227 -5.76 -0.42 2.43
C ILE A 227 -4.73 -0.06 3.50
N ASN A 228 -3.75 -0.94 3.73
CA ASN A 228 -2.78 -0.86 4.83
C ASN A 228 -1.32 -0.72 4.38
N ASP A 229 -1.11 -0.43 3.09
CA ASP A 229 0.18 -0.26 2.41
C ASP A 229 0.48 1.20 2.03
N LEU A 230 -0.35 2.16 2.46
CA LEU A 230 -0.07 3.59 2.24
C LEU A 230 1.04 4.08 3.18
N PRO A 231 1.80 5.13 2.79
CA PRO A 231 2.72 5.80 3.70
C PRO A 231 2.01 6.24 4.99
N ASN A 232 2.63 5.95 6.14
CA ASN A 232 2.04 6.17 7.46
C ASN A 232 1.49 7.59 7.65
N GLN A 233 2.18 8.60 7.10
CA GLN A 233 1.75 9.98 7.25
C GLN A 233 0.36 10.24 6.65
N LEU A 234 -0.08 9.48 5.64
CA LEU A 234 -1.35 9.71 4.95
C LEU A 234 -2.57 9.32 5.77
N TYR A 235 -2.44 8.35 6.69
CA TYR A 235 -3.54 7.91 7.56
C TYR A 235 -3.90 8.94 8.62
N ASP A 236 -2.94 9.75 9.05
CA ASP A 236 -3.12 10.77 10.09
C ASP A 236 -3.46 12.16 9.52
N VAL A 237 -3.49 12.31 8.19
CA VAL A 237 -3.88 13.59 7.57
C VAL A 237 -5.38 13.80 7.76
N ALA A 238 -5.70 14.96 8.32
CA ALA A 238 -7.03 15.52 8.30
C ALA A 238 -7.38 15.97 6.87
N TRP A 239 -7.93 15.07 6.04
CA TRP A 239 -8.31 15.41 4.66
C TRP A 239 -9.58 16.27 4.61
N ASP A 240 -9.57 17.35 3.84
CA ASP A 240 -10.78 18.13 3.54
C ASP A 240 -11.64 17.43 2.48
N ILE A 241 -10.99 16.89 1.44
CA ILE A 241 -11.66 16.23 0.31
C ILE A 241 -10.96 14.91 0.00
N ILE A 242 -11.74 13.85 -0.23
CA ILE A 242 -11.29 12.55 -0.75
C ILE A 242 -12.08 12.21 -2.01
N LEU A 243 -11.40 11.96 -3.13
CA LEU A 243 -12.02 11.52 -4.39
C LEU A 243 -11.69 10.06 -4.68
N VAL A 244 -12.72 9.22 -4.72
CA VAL A 244 -12.61 7.79 -5.06
C VAL A 244 -12.93 7.59 -6.55
N ASP A 245 -11.90 7.65 -7.39
CA ASP A 245 -11.99 7.43 -8.85
C ASP A 245 -11.34 6.12 -9.34
N GLY A 246 -10.79 5.31 -8.43
CA GLY A 246 -10.22 4.00 -8.75
C GLY A 246 -10.38 3.00 -7.60
N PRO A 247 -10.16 1.69 -7.85
CA PRO A 247 -9.77 1.08 -9.12
C PRO A 247 -10.96 0.89 -10.07
N ARG A 248 -10.69 0.56 -11.34
CA ARG A 248 -11.69 0.58 -12.43
C ARG A 248 -12.92 -0.31 -12.25
N GLY A 249 -12.79 -1.51 -11.67
CA GLY A 249 -13.93 -2.38 -11.35
C GLY A 249 -14.89 -2.76 -12.50
N TYR A 250 -14.45 -2.76 -13.76
CA TYR A 250 -15.36 -3.02 -14.90
C TYR A 250 -15.69 -4.51 -15.13
N THR A 251 -14.94 -5.44 -14.52
CA THR A 251 -15.18 -6.88 -14.66
C THR A 251 -15.18 -7.55 -13.29
N ALA A 252 -15.81 -8.72 -13.19
CA ALA A 252 -15.88 -9.49 -11.95
C ALA A 252 -14.50 -9.84 -11.36
N ALA A 253 -13.48 -10.03 -12.20
CA ALA A 253 -12.12 -10.34 -11.75
C ALA A 253 -11.26 -9.09 -11.54
N SER A 254 -11.72 -7.90 -11.95
CA SER A 254 -10.99 -6.66 -11.74
C SER A 254 -11.09 -6.21 -10.28
N PRO A 255 -10.11 -5.46 -9.78
CA PRO A 255 -10.24 -4.82 -8.48
C PRO A 255 -11.43 -3.86 -8.45
N GLY A 256 -12.23 -3.93 -7.37
CA GLY A 256 -13.40 -3.08 -7.14
C GLY A 256 -13.13 -1.98 -6.13
N ARG A 257 -13.98 -0.94 -6.09
CA ARG A 257 -13.84 0.22 -5.20
C ARG A 257 -14.15 -0.04 -3.72
N MET A 258 -14.46 -1.28 -3.32
CA MET A 258 -14.82 -1.61 -1.93
C MET A 258 -13.77 -1.13 -0.93
N SER A 259 -12.50 -1.51 -1.13
CA SER A 259 -11.43 -1.13 -0.22
C SER A 259 -11.14 0.37 -0.22
N ALA A 260 -11.26 1.02 -1.38
CA ALA A 260 -11.07 2.46 -1.51
C ALA A 260 -12.17 3.24 -0.77
N ILE A 261 -13.44 2.83 -0.92
CA ILE A 261 -14.59 3.47 -0.24
C ILE A 261 -14.51 3.22 1.28
N PHE A 262 -14.20 2.00 1.71
CA PHE A 262 -14.03 1.68 3.13
C PHE A 262 -12.93 2.54 3.76
N THR A 263 -11.74 2.55 3.14
CA THR A 263 -10.58 3.30 3.61
C THR A 263 -10.88 4.80 3.66
N ALA A 264 -11.53 5.35 2.63
CA ALA A 264 -11.99 6.74 2.61
C ALA A 264 -12.95 7.05 3.77
N GLY A 265 -13.92 6.16 4.04
CA GLY A 265 -14.87 6.31 5.14
C GLY A 265 -14.22 6.34 6.52
N VAL A 266 -13.17 5.54 6.73
CA VAL A 266 -12.37 5.53 7.96
C VAL A 266 -11.49 6.77 8.08
N MET A 267 -10.80 7.15 7.01
CA MET A 267 -9.92 8.33 7.00
C MET A 267 -10.72 9.62 7.22
N ALA A 268 -11.87 9.77 6.58
CA ALA A 268 -12.77 10.92 6.76
C ALA A 268 -13.23 11.08 8.22
N ARG A 269 -13.48 9.96 8.93
CA ARG A 269 -13.88 9.97 10.35
C ARG A 269 -12.73 10.11 11.34
N SER A 270 -11.48 10.02 10.88
CA SER A 270 -10.31 10.06 11.76
C SER A 270 -9.92 11.47 12.19
N ARG A 271 -10.53 12.53 11.62
CA ARG A 271 -10.37 13.92 12.08
C ARG A 271 -10.81 14.06 13.54
N ALA A 272 -9.91 14.50 14.42
CA ALA A 272 -10.19 14.62 15.86
C ALA A 272 -10.87 15.94 16.26
N GLU A 273 -10.91 16.92 15.36
CA GLU A 273 -11.44 18.25 15.60
C GLU A 273 -12.98 18.23 15.70
N LYS A 274 -13.51 19.03 16.62
CA LYS A 274 -14.95 19.10 16.85
C LYS A 274 -15.63 19.85 15.70
N GLY A 275 -16.62 19.22 15.07
CA GLY A 275 -17.30 19.79 13.90
C GLY A 275 -16.47 19.71 12.62
N ALA A 276 -15.38 18.92 12.60
CA ALA A 276 -14.70 18.61 11.36
C ALA A 276 -15.58 17.76 10.46
N GLU A 277 -15.51 18.06 9.17
CA GLU A 277 -16.15 17.30 8.11
C GLU A 277 -15.11 17.02 7.01
N THR A 278 -15.36 15.98 6.23
CA THR A 278 -14.60 15.63 5.03
C THR A 278 -15.58 15.35 3.89
N ASP A 279 -15.42 16.03 2.76
CA ASP A 279 -16.15 15.76 1.54
C ASP A 279 -15.58 14.50 0.88
N VAL A 280 -16.39 13.45 0.74
CA VAL A 280 -16.03 12.21 0.04
C VAL A 280 -16.84 12.12 -1.24
N LEU A 281 -16.14 12.11 -2.37
CA LEU A 281 -16.71 12.04 -3.71
C LEU A 281 -16.44 10.64 -4.29
N VAL A 282 -17.48 9.95 -4.72
CA VAL A 282 -17.37 8.58 -5.28
C VAL A 282 -17.82 8.58 -6.73
N HIS A 283 -16.89 8.31 -7.65
CA HIS A 283 -17.17 8.21 -9.08
C HIS A 283 -17.74 6.83 -9.46
N ASP A 284 -18.42 6.76 -10.62
CA ASP A 284 -19.16 5.59 -11.11
C ASP A 284 -20.23 5.09 -10.13
N TYR A 285 -20.89 6.02 -9.42
CA TYR A 285 -21.89 5.70 -8.40
C TYR A 285 -23.13 4.96 -8.93
N GLU A 286 -23.33 4.91 -10.25
CA GLU A 286 -24.38 4.12 -10.87
C GLU A 286 -24.11 2.60 -10.85
N ARG A 287 -22.97 2.16 -10.32
CA ARG A 287 -22.66 0.73 -10.13
C ARG A 287 -23.01 0.24 -8.73
N GLU A 288 -23.29 -1.06 -8.65
CA GLU A 288 -23.78 -1.69 -7.42
C GLU A 288 -22.76 -1.65 -6.28
N VAL A 289 -21.50 -1.99 -6.57
CA VAL A 289 -20.39 -1.97 -5.60
C VAL A 289 -20.29 -0.60 -4.94
N GLU A 290 -20.21 0.45 -5.75
CA GLU A 290 -20.06 1.82 -5.28
C GLU A 290 -21.27 2.27 -4.45
N ARG A 291 -22.50 2.01 -4.89
CA ARG A 291 -23.69 2.34 -4.08
C ARG A 291 -23.72 1.61 -2.75
N ALA A 292 -23.54 0.30 -2.77
CA ALA A 292 -23.69 -0.51 -1.59
C ALA A 292 -22.59 -0.23 -0.56
N CYS A 293 -21.33 -0.14 -0.99
CA CYS A 293 -20.23 0.24 -0.10
C CYS A 293 -20.36 1.67 0.41
N SER A 294 -20.80 2.63 -0.41
CA SER A 294 -20.99 4.00 0.06
C SER A 294 -22.13 4.09 1.09
N ARG A 295 -23.24 3.38 0.88
CA ARG A 295 -24.33 3.28 1.86
C ARG A 295 -23.88 2.67 3.18
N GLU A 296 -22.99 1.68 3.13
CA GLU A 296 -22.48 1.01 4.33
C GLU A 296 -21.44 1.85 5.08
N PHE A 297 -20.49 2.47 4.38
CA PHE A 297 -19.30 3.07 5.00
C PHE A 297 -19.29 4.60 4.99
N LEU A 298 -19.98 5.23 4.05
CA LEU A 298 -20.13 6.70 3.97
C LEU A 298 -21.47 7.17 4.52
N CYS A 299 -22.48 6.30 4.47
CA CYS A 299 -23.84 6.46 5.00
C CYS A 299 -24.73 7.35 4.14
N GLU A 300 -25.94 6.88 3.84
CA GLU A 300 -26.88 7.61 2.95
C GLU A 300 -27.31 8.93 3.60
N GLU A 301 -27.41 8.99 4.94
CA GLU A 301 -27.71 10.22 5.67
C GLU A 301 -26.67 11.34 5.49
N ASN A 302 -25.44 10.99 5.08
CA ASN A 302 -24.37 11.96 4.83
C ASN A 302 -24.34 12.41 3.35
N ARG A 303 -25.22 11.88 2.49
CA ARG A 303 -25.20 12.18 1.05
C ARG A 303 -25.82 13.54 0.77
N VAL A 304 -25.12 14.36 -0.02
CA VAL A 304 -25.59 15.69 -0.45
C VAL A 304 -26.22 15.56 -1.84
N GLU A 305 -27.55 15.55 -1.91
CA GLU A 305 -28.30 15.32 -3.15
C GLU A 305 -28.08 16.43 -4.18
N GLU A 306 -27.97 17.69 -3.75
CA GLU A 306 -27.87 18.87 -4.61
C GLU A 306 -26.62 18.84 -5.50
N THR A 307 -25.53 18.30 -4.97
CA THR A 307 -24.24 18.18 -5.67
C THR A 307 -23.99 16.78 -6.21
N SER A 308 -24.84 15.81 -5.85
CA SER A 308 -24.75 14.45 -6.37
C SER A 308 -25.34 14.38 -7.78
N THR A 309 -24.71 13.58 -8.63
CA THR A 309 -25.20 13.22 -9.94
C THR A 309 -25.42 11.71 -10.02
N ARG A 310 -25.91 11.23 -11.17
CA ARG A 310 -26.05 9.79 -11.40
C ARG A 310 -24.71 9.04 -11.27
N SER A 311 -23.61 9.66 -11.71
CA SER A 311 -22.29 9.01 -11.79
C SER A 311 -21.27 9.49 -10.76
N LEU A 312 -21.60 10.52 -9.99
CA LEU A 312 -20.74 11.06 -8.94
C LEU A 312 -21.60 11.32 -7.71
N ALA A 313 -21.41 10.54 -6.65
CA ALA A 313 -22.03 10.81 -5.36
C ALA A 313 -21.13 11.70 -4.51
N HIS A 314 -21.76 12.59 -3.75
CA HIS A 314 -21.10 13.46 -2.81
C HIS A 314 -21.60 13.17 -1.39
N PHE A 315 -20.68 12.93 -0.46
CA PHE A 315 -20.96 12.70 0.95
C PHE A 315 -20.19 13.69 1.81
N VAL A 316 -20.85 14.32 2.77
CA VAL A 316 -20.18 15.13 3.81
C VAL A 316 -20.10 14.29 5.06
N VAL A 317 -18.92 13.73 5.31
CA VAL A 317 -18.72 12.77 6.39
C VAL A 317 -18.27 13.51 7.65
N PRO A 318 -19.01 13.42 8.77
CA PRO A 318 -18.59 14.03 10.01
C PRO A 318 -17.38 13.30 10.61
N GLY A 319 -16.44 14.07 11.12
CA GLY A 319 -15.33 13.69 11.98
C GLY A 319 -15.63 13.93 13.47
N GLY A 320 -14.65 13.71 14.33
CA GLY A 320 -14.63 14.19 15.70
C GLY A 320 -14.81 13.12 16.79
N ARG A 321 -14.51 13.50 18.03
CA ARG A 321 -14.51 12.61 19.21
C ARG A 321 -15.88 12.07 19.61
N ASP A 322 -16.95 12.75 19.20
CA ASP A 322 -18.33 12.42 19.55
C ASP A 322 -18.97 11.39 18.58
N LEU A 323 -18.22 10.94 17.58
CA LEU A 323 -18.66 9.91 16.65
C LEU A 323 -18.81 8.54 17.32
N ARG A 324 -19.83 7.79 16.89
CA ARG A 324 -19.99 6.38 17.25
C ARG A 324 -18.82 5.58 16.67
N ARG A 325 -17.97 5.06 17.55
CA ARG A 325 -16.75 4.32 17.15
C ARG A 325 -17.01 2.89 16.70
N GLU A 326 -18.26 2.43 16.81
CA GLU A 326 -18.67 1.03 16.66
C GLU A 326 -19.57 0.80 15.44
N THR A 327 -20.12 1.86 14.85
CA THR A 327 -21.04 1.78 13.71
C THR A 327 -20.80 2.93 12.75
N PHE A 328 -20.76 2.66 11.44
CA PHE A 328 -20.57 3.71 10.43
C PHE A 328 -21.76 4.65 10.35
N CYS A 329 -22.96 4.09 10.31
CA CYS A 329 -24.21 4.79 10.06
C CYS A 329 -25.14 4.73 11.27
N ALA A 330 -25.97 5.75 11.45
CA ALA A 330 -26.98 5.76 12.48
C ALA A 330 -28.11 4.81 12.04
N GLY A 331 -28.03 3.54 12.46
CA GLY A 331 -28.85 2.42 11.98
C GLY A 331 -30.27 2.76 11.52
N GLY A 332 -30.62 2.31 10.31
CA GLY A 332 -31.95 2.40 9.76
C GLY A 332 -32.96 1.57 10.55
N GLY A 333 -33.65 2.21 11.50
CA GLY A 333 -34.94 1.75 11.98
C GLY A 333 -35.99 1.92 10.89
N GLY A 334 -36.05 0.96 9.96
CA GLY A 334 -37.10 0.84 8.95
C GLY A 334 -38.16 -0.16 9.39
N SER A 335 -39.20 0.35 10.04
CA SER A 335 -40.49 -0.31 10.21
C SER A 335 -41.07 -0.74 8.85
N GLY A 336 -41.60 -1.95 8.75
CA GLY A 336 -42.31 -2.38 7.54
C GLY A 336 -42.60 -3.89 7.48
N ALA A 337 -43.20 -4.45 8.52
CA ALA A 337 -43.91 -5.72 8.39
C ALA A 337 -45.09 -5.50 7.43
N SER A 338 -45.04 -6.10 6.25
CA SER A 338 -46.20 -6.22 5.38
C SER A 338 -47.14 -7.27 5.95
N THR A 339 -48.28 -6.81 6.45
CA THR A 339 -49.54 -7.57 6.45
C THR A 339 -50.06 -7.78 5.04
#